data_AF-A0A969KJ20-F1
#
_entry.id   AF-A0A969KJ20-F1
#
_cell.length_a   1.000
_cell.length_b   1.000
_cell.length_c   1.000
_cell.angle_alpha   90.00
_cell.angle_beta   90.00
_cell.angle_gamma   90.00
#
_symmetry.space_group_name_H-M   'P 1'
#
loop_
_entity.id
_entity.type
_entity.pdbx_description
1 polymer ?
#
loop_
_entity_poly.entity_id
_entity_poly.type
_entity_poly.pdbx_seq_one_letter_code
_entity_poly.pdbx_strand_id
1 'polypeptide(L)'
;MTLFRFFANDRYRTAAAKFVYRMDEFTYISMQTTLWTGDPFYRTIQPIYDNYPNPSGYEDMTGSRFTENSHGILAMQIIRLLPYEQQVSMNLGIDAEQVRHALQNRFIHDMPFIPKGLNPPRQPHIPMVAEDGKPYLYQDGQVIRKARFWGNLNVNAPFFINVFSR
;
A
#
# COMPACT_ATOMS: atom_id res chain seq x y z
N MET A 1 25.71 5.96 18.08
CA MET A 1 24.66 5.68 19.09
C MET A 1 23.32 6.04 18.48
N THR A 2 22.62 5.07 17.91
CA THR A 2 21.34 5.31 17.22
C THR A 2 20.20 5.04 18.19
N LEU A 3 19.50 6.10 18.55
CA LEU A 3 18.32 6.06 19.41
C LEU A 3 17.14 5.54 18.58
N PHE A 4 16.70 4.30 18.82
CA PHE A 4 15.42 3.82 18.32
C PHE A 4 14.30 4.38 19.20
N ARG A 5 13.40 5.17 18.59
CA ARG A 5 12.19 5.71 19.23
C ARG A 5 11.00 4.89 18.74
N PHE A 6 10.44 4.05 19.61
CA PHE A 6 9.32 3.13 19.30
C PHE A 6 7.93 3.81 19.28
N PHE A 7 7.82 4.95 18.60
CA PHE A 7 6.52 5.49 18.16
C PHE A 7 6.69 6.09 16.76
N ALA A 8 7.06 5.25 15.79
CA ALA A 8 6.89 5.58 14.38
C ALA A 8 5.43 5.27 14.02
N ASN A 9 4.52 6.17 14.38
CA ASN A 9 3.14 6.06 13.95
C ASN A 9 3.08 6.59 12.50
N ASP A 10 3.54 5.76 11.57
CA ASP A 10 3.40 6.03 10.15
C ASP A 10 1.94 5.82 9.78
N ARG A 11 1.12 6.86 10.03
CA ARG A 11 -0.34 6.76 9.99
C ARG A 11 -0.90 6.52 8.60
N TYR A 12 -0.11 6.80 7.56
CA TYR A 12 -0.59 6.83 6.20
C TYR A 12 0.15 5.86 5.27
N ARG A 13 1.44 5.55 5.51
CA ARG A 13 2.15 4.50 4.77
C ARG A 13 1.93 3.18 5.50
N THR A 14 0.96 2.43 5.00
CA THR A 14 0.47 1.21 5.65
C THR A 14 1.41 0.02 5.44
N ALA A 15 2.08 -0.07 4.29
CA ALA A 15 3.11 -1.09 4.04
C ALA A 15 4.04 -0.72 2.88
N ALA A 16 5.26 -1.25 2.90
CA ALA A 16 6.13 -1.27 1.73
C ALA A 16 6.96 -2.56 1.71
N ALA A 17 7.18 -3.10 0.52
CA ALA A 17 8.04 -4.26 0.33
C ALA A 17 8.82 -4.11 -0.97
N LYS A 18 10.05 -4.64 -0.99
CA LYS A 18 10.92 -4.60 -2.16
C LYS A 18 11.70 -5.90 -2.24
N PHE A 19 11.60 -6.55 -3.39
CA PHE A 19 12.41 -7.70 -3.73
C PHE A 19 13.48 -7.26 -4.73
N VAL A 20 14.76 -7.43 -4.38
CA VAL A 20 15.90 -6.98 -5.19
C VAL A 20 16.69 -8.20 -5.64
N TYR A 21 17.03 -8.23 -6.92
CA TYR A 21 17.95 -9.17 -7.51
C TYR A 21 19.16 -8.42 -8.10
N ARG A 22 20.36 -8.84 -7.70
CA ARG A 22 21.62 -8.32 -8.25
C ARG A 22 21.91 -9.03 -9.57
N MET A 23 21.94 -8.28 -10.67
CA MET A 23 22.29 -8.85 -11.98
C MET A 23 23.80 -8.94 -12.16
N ASP A 24 24.52 -7.88 -11.81
CA ASP A 24 25.97 -7.80 -11.92
C ASP A 24 26.56 -6.93 -10.80
N GLU A 25 27.84 -6.60 -10.89
CA GLU A 25 28.53 -5.81 -9.87
C GLU A 25 27.85 -4.46 -9.60
N PHE A 26 27.32 -3.83 -10.65
CA PHE A 26 26.81 -2.46 -10.64
C PHE A 26 25.30 -2.37 -10.88
N THR A 27 24.64 -3.43 -11.35
CA THR A 27 23.25 -3.40 -11.81
C THR A 27 22.35 -4.30 -10.98
N TYR A 28 21.21 -3.76 -10.54
CA TYR A 28 20.18 -4.50 -9.81
C TYR A 28 18.82 -4.26 -10.46
N ILE A 29 17.98 -5.27 -10.43
CA ILE A 29 16.56 -5.14 -10.74
C ILE A 29 15.77 -5.36 -9.46
N SER A 30 14.64 -4.69 -9.32
CA SER A 30 13.76 -4.94 -8.20
C SER A 30 12.30 -4.79 -8.56
N MET A 31 11.47 -5.50 -7.81
CA MET A 31 10.03 -5.29 -7.77
C MET A 31 9.71 -4.68 -6.42
N GLN A 32 8.96 -3.58 -6.41
CA GLN A 32 8.59 -2.89 -5.19
C GLN A 32 7.10 -2.60 -5.15
N THR A 33 6.57 -2.61 -3.93
CA THR A 33 5.22 -2.16 -3.63
C THR A 33 5.24 -1.12 -2.53
N THR A 34 4.38 -0.11 -2.64
CA THR A 34 4.15 0.87 -1.58
C THR A 34 2.65 1.08 -1.45
N LEU A 35 2.15 0.83 -0.24
CA LEU A 35 0.76 0.97 0.12
C LEU A 35 0.59 2.23 0.96
N TRP A 36 -0.41 3.02 0.60
CA TRP A 36 -0.79 4.23 1.31
C TRP A 36 -2.30 4.24 1.50
N THR A 37 -2.76 4.68 2.66
CA THR A 37 -4.19 4.80 2.95
C THR A 37 -4.40 5.96 3.91
N GLY A 38 -5.54 6.64 3.82
CA GLY A 38 -5.99 7.57 4.85
C GLY A 38 -5.99 6.92 6.24
N ASP A 39 -5.92 7.73 7.30
CA ASP A 39 -5.80 7.23 8.69
C ASP A 39 -7.16 6.68 9.17
N PRO A 40 -7.37 5.34 9.19
CA PRO A 40 -8.66 4.77 9.59
C PRO A 40 -8.88 4.93 11.10
N PHE A 41 -7.81 5.16 11.87
CA PHE A 41 -7.84 5.27 13.33
C PHE A 41 -7.93 6.72 13.82
N TYR A 42 -8.07 7.69 12.91
CA TYR A 42 -8.22 9.10 13.28
C TYR A 42 -9.48 9.31 14.13
N ARG A 43 -10.56 8.60 13.81
CA ARG A 43 -11.72 8.41 14.68
C ARG A 43 -11.80 6.93 15.01
N THR A 44 -11.84 6.58 16.30
CA THR A 44 -12.10 5.19 16.71
C THR A 44 -13.56 4.87 16.47
N ILE A 45 -13.89 4.44 15.25
CA ILE A 45 -15.21 3.92 14.88
C ILE A 45 -15.11 2.39 14.88
N GLN A 46 -16.20 1.73 15.26
CA GLN A 46 -16.26 0.26 15.19
C GLN A 46 -16.37 -0.19 13.73
N PRO A 47 -15.72 -1.30 13.34
CA PRO A 47 -15.88 -1.87 12.01
C PRO A 47 -17.34 -2.23 11.71
N ILE A 48 -17.73 -2.14 10.44
CA ILE A 48 -19.06 -2.51 9.95
C ILE A 48 -19.00 -3.91 9.35
N TYR A 49 -19.75 -4.85 9.92
CA TYR A 49 -19.72 -6.27 9.55
C TYR A 49 -20.78 -6.69 8.51
N ASP A 50 -21.79 -5.84 8.28
CA ASP A 50 -22.92 -6.17 7.42
C ASP A 50 -22.67 -5.73 5.96
N ASN A 51 -23.27 -6.46 5.01
CA ASN A 51 -23.30 -6.11 3.58
C ASN A 51 -21.92 -5.87 2.93
N TYR A 52 -20.92 -6.65 3.34
CA TYR A 52 -19.58 -6.60 2.75
C TYR A 52 -19.07 -8.01 2.40
N PRO A 53 -18.31 -8.21 1.29
CA PRO A 53 -17.91 -9.55 0.86
C PRO A 53 -17.01 -10.30 1.84
N ASN A 54 -16.29 -9.59 2.72
CA ASN A 54 -15.48 -10.20 3.75
C ASN A 54 -16.29 -10.35 5.06
N PRO A 55 -16.33 -11.53 5.70
CA PRO A 55 -17.03 -11.74 6.97
C PRO A 55 -16.50 -10.91 8.15
N SER A 56 -15.29 -10.36 8.03
CA SER A 56 -14.67 -9.45 8.99
C SER A 56 -15.14 -8.02 8.80
N GLY A 57 -16.00 -7.77 7.81
CA GLY A 57 -16.50 -6.44 7.51
C GLY A 57 -15.44 -5.53 6.91
N TYR A 58 -15.67 -4.23 7.10
CA TYR A 58 -14.75 -3.18 6.70
C TYR A 58 -14.64 -2.08 7.77
N GLU A 59 -13.52 -1.36 7.75
CA GLU A 59 -13.30 -0.19 8.59
C GLU A 59 -14.14 0.99 8.10
N ASP A 60 -14.94 1.59 8.99
CA ASP A 60 -15.68 2.80 8.66
C ASP A 60 -14.73 3.99 8.57
N MET A 61 -14.57 4.51 7.36
CA MET A 61 -13.70 5.65 7.07
C MET A 61 -14.40 7.01 7.28
N THR A 62 -15.63 7.04 7.80
CA THR A 62 -16.41 8.29 7.94
C THR A 62 -15.75 9.27 8.90
N GLY A 63 -15.38 10.45 8.39
CA GLY A 63 -14.75 11.51 9.19
C GLY A 63 -13.28 11.25 9.56
N SER A 64 -12.67 10.21 8.98
CA SER A 64 -11.23 9.97 8.98
C SER A 64 -10.51 10.92 8.02
N ARG A 65 -9.18 11.05 8.14
CA ARG A 65 -8.40 12.00 7.33
C ARG A 65 -7.89 11.35 6.05
N PHE A 66 -8.02 12.07 4.93
CA PHE A 66 -7.53 11.68 3.61
C PHE A 66 -8.07 10.31 3.14
N THR A 67 -9.35 10.05 3.40
CA THR A 67 -10.02 8.79 3.12
C THR A 67 -10.27 8.60 1.63
N GLU A 68 -10.34 9.71 0.91
CA GLU A 68 -10.38 9.83 -0.54
C GLU A 68 -9.02 9.51 -1.20
N ASN A 69 -7.95 9.46 -0.40
CA ASN A 69 -6.62 9.11 -0.88
C ASN A 69 -6.27 7.67 -0.49
N SER A 70 -5.80 6.93 -1.47
CA SER A 70 -5.27 5.59 -1.30
C SER A 70 -4.33 5.33 -2.46
N HIS A 71 -3.27 4.58 -2.19
CA HIS A 71 -2.29 4.18 -3.21
C HIS A 71 -1.91 2.72 -3.02
N GLY A 72 -1.91 2.01 -4.14
CA GLY A 72 -1.38 0.65 -4.25
C GLY A 72 -0.38 0.65 -5.39
N ILE A 73 0.82 1.14 -5.11
CA ILE A 73 1.87 1.21 -6.13
C ILE A 73 2.53 -0.14 -6.23
N LEU A 74 2.58 -0.72 -7.43
CA LEU A 74 3.41 -1.86 -7.78
C LEU A 74 4.30 -1.46 -8.96
N ALA A 75 5.62 -1.55 -8.79
CA ALA A 75 6.57 -1.08 -9.79
C ALA A 75 7.77 -2.02 -9.94
N MET A 76 8.27 -2.09 -11.17
CA MET A 76 9.59 -2.61 -11.47
C MET A 76 10.60 -1.46 -11.44
N GLN A 77 11.80 -1.74 -10.99
CA GLN A 77 12.87 -0.77 -10.86
C GLN A 77 14.17 -1.36 -11.40
N ILE A 78 14.90 -0.55 -12.16
CA ILE A 78 16.30 -0.80 -12.52
C ILE A 78 17.15 0.16 -11.70
N ILE A 79 18.18 -0.37 -11.06
CA ILE A 79 19.12 0.36 -10.20
C ILE A 79 20.50 0.18 -10.79
N ARG A 80 21.27 1.27 -10.87
CA ARG A 80 22.68 1.23 -11.24
C ARG A 80 23.56 1.99 -10.26
N LEU A 81 24.64 1.35 -9.85
CA LEU A 81 25.73 1.97 -9.09
C LEU A 81 26.69 2.67 -10.06
N LEU A 82 27.03 3.91 -9.74
CA LEU A 82 28.02 4.71 -10.43
C LEU A 82 29.40 4.52 -9.78
N PRO A 83 30.50 4.95 -10.43
CA PRO A 83 31.87 4.68 -9.96
C PRO A 83 32.20 5.20 -8.55
N TYR A 84 31.48 6.19 -8.03
CA TYR A 84 31.67 6.71 -6.67
C TYR A 84 30.49 6.34 -5.76
N GLU A 85 29.96 5.13 -5.96
CA GLU A 85 28.88 4.52 -5.18
C GLU A 85 27.55 5.26 -5.19
N GLN A 86 27.38 6.29 -6.04
CA GLN A 86 26.08 6.91 -6.23
C GLN A 86 25.14 5.91 -6.89
N GLN A 87 23.88 5.93 -6.47
CA GLN A 87 22.86 5.08 -7.02
C GLN A 87 21.94 5.90 -7.93
N VAL A 88 21.75 5.46 -9.16
CA VAL A 88 20.65 5.95 -10.02
C VAL A 88 19.62 4.86 -10.18
N SER A 89 18.34 5.24 -10.22
CA SER A 89 17.27 4.27 -10.44
C SER A 89 16.16 4.83 -11.32
N MET A 90 15.54 3.94 -12.08
CA MET A 90 14.36 4.19 -12.87
C MET A 90 13.26 3.22 -12.42
N ASN A 91 12.07 3.74 -12.17
CA ASN A 91 10.92 2.96 -11.75
C ASN A 91 9.77 3.14 -12.72
N LEU A 92 9.09 2.04 -13.05
CA LEU A 92 7.88 2.01 -13.87
C LEU A 92 6.88 1.04 -13.26
N GLY A 93 5.62 1.44 -13.18
CA GLY A 93 4.60 0.66 -12.52
C GLY A 93 3.20 1.24 -12.66
N ILE A 94 2.33 0.74 -11.79
CA ILE A 94 0.94 1.14 -11.69
C ILE A 94 0.63 1.57 -10.26
N ASP A 95 -0.26 2.55 -10.11
CA ASP A 95 -0.93 2.88 -8.87
C ASP A 95 -2.41 2.48 -9.00
N ALA A 96 -2.85 1.52 -8.19
CA ALA A 96 -4.17 0.92 -8.30
C ALA A 96 -4.72 0.49 -6.94
N GLU A 97 -6.02 0.72 -6.69
CA GLU A 97 -6.71 0.25 -5.49
C GLU A 97 -6.66 -1.27 -5.35
N GLN A 98 -6.69 -1.97 -6.48
CA GLN A 98 -6.67 -3.41 -6.58
C GLN A 98 -5.33 -3.99 -6.05
N VAL A 99 -4.22 -3.30 -6.29
CA VAL A 99 -2.90 -3.69 -5.76
C VAL A 99 -2.93 -3.60 -4.23
N ARG A 100 -3.43 -2.47 -3.70
CA ARG A 100 -3.56 -2.30 -2.25
C ARG A 100 -4.49 -3.35 -1.65
N HIS A 101 -5.66 -3.56 -2.23
CA HIS A 101 -6.62 -4.55 -1.75
C HIS A 101 -6.05 -5.98 -1.78
N ALA A 102 -5.36 -6.36 -2.85
CA ALA A 102 -4.74 -7.68 -2.96
C ALA A 102 -3.67 -7.91 -1.90
N LEU A 103 -2.80 -6.92 -1.66
CA LEU A 103 -1.70 -7.06 -0.72
C LEU A 103 -2.15 -6.85 0.73
N GLN A 104 -2.86 -5.77 1.02
CA GLN A 104 -3.29 -5.46 2.39
C GLN A 104 -4.47 -6.33 2.81
N ASN A 105 -5.61 -6.21 2.14
CA ASN A 105 -6.84 -6.85 2.60
C ASN A 105 -6.79 -8.37 2.38
N ARG A 106 -6.34 -8.83 1.21
CA ARG A 106 -6.40 -10.26 0.84
C ARG A 106 -5.19 -11.08 1.27
N PHE A 107 -4.00 -10.48 1.34
CA PHE A 107 -2.80 -11.20 1.75
C PHE A 107 -2.48 -10.96 3.24
N ILE A 108 -2.41 -9.71 3.69
CA ILE A 108 -2.05 -9.41 5.09
C ILE A 108 -3.23 -9.57 6.07
N HIS A 109 -4.43 -9.08 5.77
CA HIS A 109 -5.56 -9.13 6.73
C HIS A 109 -6.24 -10.51 6.74
N ASP A 110 -6.50 -11.09 5.56
CA ASP A 110 -7.11 -12.43 5.47
C ASP A 110 -6.12 -13.55 5.91
N MET A 111 -4.81 -13.28 5.88
CA MET A 111 -3.72 -14.23 6.20
C MET A 111 -3.91 -15.62 5.59
N PRO A 112 -4.08 -15.76 4.25
CA PRO A 112 -4.38 -17.04 3.61
C PRO A 112 -3.24 -18.07 3.74
N PHE A 113 -2.04 -17.62 4.14
CA PHE A 113 -0.87 -18.46 4.40
C PHE A 113 -0.85 -19.06 5.83
N ILE A 114 -1.79 -18.69 6.71
CA ILE A 114 -1.94 -19.25 8.06
C ILE A 114 -3.13 -20.24 8.07
N PRO A 115 -2.97 -21.45 8.62
CA PRO A 115 -4.08 -22.40 8.77
C PRO A 115 -5.24 -21.81 9.57
N LYS A 116 -6.49 -22.05 9.13
CA LYS A 116 -7.71 -21.44 9.71
C LYS A 116 -7.86 -21.59 11.23
N GLY A 117 -7.39 -22.70 11.81
CA GLY A 117 -7.46 -22.94 13.26
C GLY A 117 -6.45 -22.16 14.10
N LEU A 118 -5.45 -21.53 13.46
CA LEU A 118 -4.41 -20.72 14.10
C LEU A 118 -4.49 -19.25 13.70
N ASN A 119 -5.47 -18.88 12.89
CA ASN A 119 -5.59 -17.52 12.40
C ASN A 119 -6.14 -16.62 13.52
N PRO A 120 -5.45 -15.53 13.91
CA PRO A 120 -5.93 -14.60 14.94
C PRO A 120 -7.25 -13.91 14.54
N PRO A 121 -7.86 -13.12 15.44
CA PRO A 121 -9.12 -12.43 15.18
C PRO A 121 -9.12 -11.72 13.82
N ARG A 122 -10.20 -11.96 13.09
CA ARG A 122 -10.48 -11.46 11.75
C ARG A 122 -10.29 -9.95 11.68
N GLN A 123 -9.33 -9.49 10.86
CA GLN A 123 -9.05 -8.07 10.67
C GLN A 123 -9.99 -7.49 9.60
N PRO A 124 -10.74 -6.43 9.90
CA PRO A 124 -11.62 -5.78 8.92
C PRO A 124 -10.82 -5.24 7.74
N HIS A 125 -11.47 -5.20 6.58
CA HIS A 125 -10.85 -4.68 5.36
C HIS A 125 -10.86 -3.15 5.37
N ILE A 126 -9.82 -2.51 4.86
CA ILE A 126 -9.94 -1.08 4.52
C ILE A 126 -10.59 -0.99 3.13
N PRO A 127 -11.73 -0.31 2.95
CA PRO A 127 -12.39 -0.20 1.65
C PRO A 127 -11.46 0.36 0.58
N MET A 128 -11.62 -0.11 -0.66
CA MET A 128 -11.01 0.56 -1.81
C MET A 128 -11.65 1.93 -2.02
N VAL A 129 -10.99 2.82 -2.74
CA VAL A 129 -11.57 4.11 -3.15
C VAL A 129 -12.28 3.98 -4.51
N ALA A 130 -13.51 4.44 -4.58
CA ALA A 130 -14.30 4.53 -5.82
C ALA A 130 -13.90 5.77 -6.65
N GLU A 131 -14.38 5.85 -7.90
CA GLU A 131 -14.10 6.99 -8.78
C GLU A 131 -14.58 8.34 -8.23
N ASP A 132 -15.64 8.35 -7.41
CA ASP A 132 -16.18 9.53 -6.75
C ASP A 132 -15.44 9.90 -5.44
N GLY A 133 -14.34 9.20 -5.13
CA GLY A 133 -13.54 9.41 -3.93
C GLY A 133 -14.11 8.77 -2.66
N LYS A 134 -15.28 8.11 -2.74
CA LYS A 134 -15.90 7.46 -1.58
C LYS A 134 -15.41 6.02 -1.39
N PRO A 135 -15.64 5.41 -0.21
CA PRO A 135 -15.43 3.98 -0.01
C PRO A 135 -16.21 3.14 -1.02
N TYR A 136 -15.51 2.22 -1.67
CA TYR A 136 -16.08 1.18 -2.51
C TYR A 136 -16.53 0.02 -1.63
N LEU A 137 -17.84 -0.13 -1.50
CA LEU A 137 -18.52 -1.08 -0.60
C LEU A 137 -19.25 -2.18 -1.37
N TYR A 138 -18.92 -2.37 -2.66
CA TYR A 138 -19.57 -3.36 -3.55
C TYR A 138 -21.08 -3.11 -3.73
N GLN A 139 -21.52 -1.86 -3.64
CA GLN A 139 -22.91 -1.49 -3.93
C GLN A 139 -23.13 -1.30 -5.44
N ASP A 140 -24.36 -1.52 -5.89
CA ASP A 140 -24.74 -1.36 -7.29
C ASP A 140 -24.42 0.05 -7.80
N GLY A 141 -23.79 0.13 -8.96
CA GLY A 141 -23.41 1.40 -9.60
C GLY A 141 -22.11 2.03 -9.11
N GLN A 142 -21.45 1.47 -8.08
CA GLN A 142 -20.11 1.93 -7.70
C GLN A 142 -19.06 1.46 -8.72
N VAL A 143 -18.09 2.33 -9.01
CA VAL A 143 -16.95 2.03 -9.88
C VAL A 143 -15.67 2.25 -9.12
N ILE A 144 -14.77 1.26 -9.11
CA ILE A 144 -13.46 1.36 -8.45
C ILE A 144 -12.60 2.39 -9.22
N ARG A 145 -11.85 3.21 -8.48
CA ARG A 145 -10.89 4.16 -9.07
C ARG A 145 -9.95 3.45 -10.05
N LYS A 146 -9.84 3.99 -11.26
CA LYS A 146 -8.99 3.43 -12.33
C LYS A 146 -7.52 3.41 -11.94
N ALA A 147 -6.83 2.35 -12.38
CA ALA A 147 -5.38 2.27 -12.28
C ALA A 147 -4.72 3.42 -13.06
N ARG A 148 -3.64 3.97 -12.49
CA ARG A 148 -2.85 5.04 -13.09
C ARG A 148 -1.44 4.56 -13.35
N PHE A 149 -0.83 5.04 -14.41
CA PHE A 149 0.60 4.87 -14.62
C PHE A 149 1.37 5.57 -13.50
N TRP A 150 2.42 4.92 -13.00
CA TRP A 150 3.33 5.48 -12.01
C TRP A 150 4.77 5.25 -12.44
N GLY A 151 5.61 6.28 -12.36
CA GLY A 151 7.03 6.15 -12.68
C GLY A 151 7.85 7.33 -12.20
N ASN A 152 9.13 7.09 -11.93
CA ASN A 152 10.07 8.14 -11.53
C ASN A 152 11.53 7.78 -11.84
N LEU A 153 12.39 8.79 -11.78
CA LEU A 153 13.84 8.67 -11.80
C LEU A 153 14.39 9.18 -10.47
N ASN A 154 15.38 8.49 -9.90
CA ASN A 154 15.97 8.90 -8.63
C ASN A 154 17.49 8.82 -8.64
N VAL A 155 18.10 9.68 -7.84
CA VAL A 155 19.51 9.62 -7.45
C VAL A 155 19.56 9.46 -5.93
N ASN A 156 20.26 8.43 -5.43
CA ASN A 156 20.42 8.12 -4.01
C ASN A 156 19.09 8.08 -3.24
N ALA A 157 18.07 7.42 -3.81
CA ALA A 157 16.74 7.40 -3.20
C ALA A 157 16.69 6.53 -1.94
N PRO A 158 15.97 6.98 -0.89
CA PRO A 158 15.61 6.11 0.22
C PRO A 158 14.63 5.02 -0.21
N PHE A 159 14.48 3.99 0.62
CA PHE A 159 13.57 2.86 0.37
C PHE A 159 12.11 3.29 0.14
N PHE A 160 11.65 4.29 0.91
CA PHE A 160 10.33 4.88 0.75
C PHE A 160 10.38 5.99 -0.27
N ILE A 161 9.62 5.83 -1.35
CA ILE A 161 9.42 6.88 -2.33
C ILE A 161 8.25 7.73 -1.87
N ASN A 162 8.45 9.04 -1.82
CA ASN A 162 7.36 9.97 -1.49
C ASN A 162 6.30 9.90 -2.60
N VAL A 163 5.10 9.47 -2.24
CA VAL A 163 3.93 9.51 -3.11
C VAL A 163 3.32 10.89 -2.95
N PHE A 164 3.72 11.83 -3.80
CA PHE A 164 3.03 13.12 -3.89
C PHE A 164 1.88 12.97 -4.90
N SER A 165 0.64 12.94 -4.43
CA SER A 165 -0.51 13.20 -5.29
C SER A 165 -0.65 14.71 -5.50
N ARG A 166 -0.75 15.15 -6.75
CA ARG A 166 -1.45 16.39 -7.06
C ARG A 166 -2.95 16.16 -6.97
#